data_AF-A0A7Y5UW45-F1
#
_entry.id   AF-A0A7Y5UW45-F1
#
_cell.length_a   1.000
_cell.length_b   1.000
_cell.length_c   1.000
_cell.angle_alpha   90.00
_cell.angle_beta   90.00
_cell.angle_gamma   90.00
#
_symmetry.space_group_name_H-M   'P 1'
#
loop_
_entity.id
_entity.type
_entity.pdbx_description
1 polymer ?
#
loop_
_entity_poly.entity_id
_entity_poly.type
_entity_poly.pdbx_seq_one_letter_code
_entity_poly.pdbx_strand_id
1 'polypeptide(L)'
;DLFIEKLGALCTWYVNALTDWPCAKTYAKMVEEVEAMDRETFRRRRVARTGCWMQDAIQAALLGLAEPAREGVVSNFATSHGGSRFPAFWGPNHDWVPDQDHGGVAMLALQFMLLQPVGQKLHLLPAWPREWDVSFKLHAPGAVVEADYHDGAFRRLVVSPPERAADLVLPEG
;
A
#
# COMPACT_ATOMS: atom_id res chain seq x y z
N ASP A 1 35.23 2.80 -6.41
CA ASP A 1 34.80 1.48 -5.95
C ASP A 1 33.73 0.99 -6.91
N LEU A 2 33.99 -0.12 -7.60
CA LEU A 2 33.10 -0.67 -8.63
C LEU A 2 31.70 -0.98 -8.07
N PHE A 3 31.61 -1.26 -6.76
CA PHE A 3 30.33 -1.47 -6.08
C PHE A 3 29.51 -0.18 -6.00
N ILE A 4 30.10 0.94 -5.57
CA ILE A 4 29.43 2.26 -5.52
C ILE A 4 29.11 2.77 -6.92
N GLU A 5 29.94 2.49 -7.91
CA GLU A 5 29.70 2.87 -9.31
C GLU A 5 28.52 2.09 -9.92
N LYS A 6 28.42 0.78 -9.64
CA LYS A 6 27.28 -0.06 -10.04
C LYS A 6 26.00 0.26 -9.26
N LEU A 7 26.11 0.50 -7.95
CA LEU A 7 24.99 0.89 -7.10
C LEU A 7 24.48 2.28 -7.51
N GLY A 8 25.38 3.20 -7.84
CA GLY A 8 25.07 4.49 -8.46
C GLY A 8 24.30 4.31 -9.75
N ALA A 9 24.78 3.50 -10.71
CA ALA A 9 24.05 3.22 -11.96
C ALA A 9 22.66 2.60 -11.72
N LEU A 10 22.50 1.75 -10.71
CA LEU A 10 21.23 1.13 -10.32
C LEU A 10 20.27 2.10 -9.60
N CYS A 11 20.77 3.10 -8.90
CA CYS A 11 19.91 4.10 -8.23
C CYS A 11 19.64 5.32 -9.14
N THR A 12 20.47 5.56 -10.15
CA THR A 12 20.36 6.76 -11.00
C THR A 12 19.24 6.61 -12.04
N TRP A 13 18.92 5.41 -12.54
CA TRP A 13 17.85 5.27 -13.54
C TRP A 13 16.47 5.60 -12.98
N TYR A 14 16.15 5.18 -11.75
CA TYR A 14 14.87 5.50 -11.10
C TYR A 14 14.76 6.99 -10.82
N VAL A 15 15.84 7.60 -10.31
CA VAL A 15 15.91 9.06 -10.12
C VAL A 15 15.78 9.79 -11.46
N ASN A 16 16.45 9.34 -12.52
CA ASN A 16 16.37 9.91 -13.86
C ASN A 16 14.99 9.73 -14.53
N ALA A 17 14.25 8.67 -14.20
CA ALA A 17 12.88 8.48 -14.69
C ALA A 17 11.91 9.49 -14.06
N LEU A 18 12.24 10.00 -12.88
CA LEU A 18 11.43 10.96 -12.13
C LEU A 18 11.83 12.43 -12.37
N THR A 19 12.82 12.71 -13.24
CA THR A 19 13.20 14.08 -13.61
C THR A 19 12.40 14.61 -14.81
N ASP A 20 12.54 15.91 -15.07
CA ASP A 20 12.02 16.60 -16.26
C ASP A 20 12.99 16.56 -17.46
N TRP A 21 14.06 15.78 -17.37
CA TRP A 21 15.10 15.74 -18.39
C TRP A 21 14.62 15.00 -19.65
N PRO A 22 15.15 15.33 -20.85
CA PRO A 22 14.77 14.65 -22.10
C PRO A 22 14.95 13.13 -22.08
N CYS A 23 15.89 12.62 -21.27
CA CYS A 23 16.17 11.19 -21.12
C CYS A 23 15.18 10.44 -20.21
N ALA A 24 14.34 11.14 -19.43
CA ALA A 24 13.39 10.51 -18.51
C ALA A 24 12.45 9.52 -19.21
N LYS A 25 12.02 9.83 -20.45
CA LYS A 25 11.18 8.95 -21.28
C LYS A 25 11.84 7.59 -21.57
N THR A 26 13.16 7.55 -21.67
CA THR A 26 13.91 6.30 -21.89
C THR A 26 13.93 5.46 -20.63
N TYR A 27 14.10 6.09 -19.46
CA TYR A 27 14.14 5.39 -18.18
C TYR A 27 12.75 4.99 -17.66
N ALA A 28 11.68 5.68 -18.06
CA ALA A 28 10.30 5.32 -17.71
C ALA A 28 9.94 3.89 -18.11
N LYS A 29 10.40 3.42 -19.27
CA LYS A 29 10.21 2.02 -19.70
C LYS A 29 10.89 1.01 -18.77
N MET A 30 12.06 1.36 -18.23
CA MET A 30 12.76 0.51 -17.26
C MET A 30 12.03 0.48 -15.91
N VAL A 31 11.39 1.59 -15.50
CA VAL A 31 10.51 1.60 -14.31
C VAL A 31 9.35 0.63 -14.49
N GLU A 32 8.65 0.69 -15.62
CA GLU A 32 7.54 -0.24 -15.92
C GLU A 32 7.99 -1.71 -15.87
N GLU A 33 9.17 -2.03 -16.42
CA GLU A 33 9.75 -3.38 -16.36
C GLU A 33 10.05 -3.83 -14.92
N VAL A 34 10.61 -2.96 -14.10
CA VAL A 34 10.91 -3.27 -12.69
C VAL A 34 9.64 -3.41 -11.86
N GLU A 35 8.65 -2.54 -12.03
CA GLU A 35 7.35 -2.68 -11.36
C GLU A 35 6.64 -3.99 -11.77
N ALA A 36 6.79 -4.40 -13.03
CA ALA A 36 6.29 -5.70 -13.48
C ALA A 36 7.03 -6.87 -12.80
N MET A 37 8.34 -6.76 -12.58
CA MET A 37 9.12 -7.74 -11.81
C MET A 37 8.67 -7.84 -10.36
N ASP A 38 8.28 -6.73 -9.72
CA ASP A 38 7.78 -6.73 -8.34
C ASP A 38 6.48 -7.51 -8.22
N ARG A 39 5.52 -7.24 -9.13
CA ARG A 39 4.25 -7.99 -9.21
C ARG A 39 4.50 -9.47 -9.47
N GLU A 40 5.45 -9.81 -10.34
CA GLU A 40 5.77 -11.19 -10.65
C GLU A 40 6.46 -11.91 -9.48
N THR A 41 7.34 -11.22 -8.77
CA THR A 41 7.98 -11.73 -7.55
C THR A 41 6.93 -12.02 -6.49
N PHE A 42 5.98 -11.10 -6.29
CA PHE A 42 4.85 -11.32 -5.40
C PHE A 42 4.04 -12.55 -5.82
N ARG A 43 3.71 -12.72 -7.11
CA ARG A 43 2.97 -13.90 -7.60
C ARG A 43 3.72 -15.22 -7.41
N ARG A 44 5.04 -15.21 -7.59
CA ARG A 44 5.90 -16.41 -7.51
C ARG A 44 6.44 -16.71 -6.13
N ARG A 45 6.13 -15.88 -5.14
CA ARG A 45 6.62 -16.08 -3.78
C ARG A 45 6.27 -17.48 -3.28
N ARG A 46 7.27 -18.14 -2.69
CA ARG A 46 7.14 -19.54 -2.25
C ARG A 46 6.10 -19.72 -1.14
N VAL A 47 5.93 -18.70 -0.31
CA VAL A 47 5.03 -18.70 0.83
C VAL A 47 4.05 -17.54 0.64
N ALA A 48 2.82 -17.88 0.30
CA ALA A 48 1.72 -16.94 0.10
C ALA A 48 0.72 -17.11 1.25
N ARG A 49 0.77 -16.24 2.26
CA ARG A 49 -0.10 -16.32 3.44
C ARG A 49 -0.18 -15.01 4.20
N THR A 50 -1.20 -14.89 5.04
CA THR A 50 -1.32 -13.82 6.03
C THR A 50 -1.30 -14.37 7.46
N GLY A 51 -1.32 -13.45 8.43
CA GLY A 51 -1.38 -13.71 9.87
C GLY A 51 -0.05 -13.48 10.57
N CYS A 52 -0.13 -12.92 11.78
CA CYS A 52 1.05 -12.47 12.55
C CYS A 52 1.89 -11.49 11.71
N TRP A 53 3.22 -11.54 11.78
CA TRP A 53 4.13 -10.63 11.07
C TRP A 53 4.30 -10.89 9.56
N MET A 54 3.45 -11.72 8.94
CA MET A 54 3.47 -11.96 7.49
C MET A 54 3.05 -10.69 6.72
N GLN A 55 3.84 -10.27 5.74
CA GLN A 55 3.72 -8.95 5.09
C GLN A 55 2.87 -8.96 3.81
N ASP A 56 2.35 -10.11 3.37
CA ASP A 56 1.67 -10.26 2.08
C ASP A 56 0.54 -9.25 1.85
N ALA A 57 -0.28 -8.96 2.87
CA ALA A 57 -1.38 -8.01 2.75
C ALA A 57 -0.88 -6.58 2.53
N ILE A 58 0.19 -6.18 3.24
CA ILE A 58 0.84 -4.88 3.08
C ILE A 58 1.46 -4.77 1.68
N GLN A 59 2.18 -5.80 1.25
CA GLN A 59 2.83 -5.83 -0.06
C GLN A 59 1.80 -5.79 -1.20
N ALA A 60 0.71 -6.54 -1.08
CA ALA A 60 -0.38 -6.49 -2.05
C ALA A 60 -0.97 -5.08 -2.16
N ALA A 61 -1.20 -4.41 -1.03
CA ALA A 61 -1.69 -3.04 -1.00
C ALA A 61 -0.72 -2.08 -1.70
N LEU A 62 0.58 -2.13 -1.36
CA LEU A 62 1.63 -1.30 -1.98
C LEU A 62 1.76 -1.54 -3.49
N LEU A 63 1.50 -2.76 -3.97
CA LEU A 63 1.52 -3.10 -5.39
C LEU A 63 0.22 -2.70 -6.13
N GLY A 64 -0.77 -2.10 -5.46
CA GLY A 64 -2.06 -1.80 -6.09
C GLY A 64 -2.91 -3.04 -6.39
N LEU A 65 -2.62 -4.18 -5.74
CA LEU A 65 -3.34 -5.44 -5.95
C LEU A 65 -4.52 -5.51 -4.97
N ALA A 66 -5.66 -4.92 -5.36
CA ALA A 66 -6.83 -4.80 -4.50
C ALA A 66 -7.31 -6.14 -3.93
N GLU A 67 -7.38 -7.18 -4.77
CA GLU A 67 -8.01 -8.44 -4.36
C GLU A 67 -7.19 -9.25 -3.36
N PRO A 68 -5.87 -9.49 -3.58
CA PRO A 68 -5.03 -10.10 -2.57
C PRO A 68 -4.93 -9.28 -1.28
N ALA A 69 -4.96 -7.95 -1.37
CA ALA A 69 -4.94 -7.08 -0.19
C ALA A 69 -6.25 -7.22 0.62
N ARG A 70 -7.40 -7.23 -0.06
CA ARG A 70 -8.73 -7.48 0.51
C ARG A 70 -8.77 -8.80 1.26
N GLU A 71 -8.35 -9.89 0.62
CA GLU A 71 -8.33 -11.23 1.22
C GLU A 71 -7.48 -11.26 2.50
N GLY A 72 -6.28 -10.69 2.47
CA GLY A 72 -5.39 -10.62 3.62
C GLY A 72 -5.97 -9.81 4.79
N VAL A 73 -6.48 -8.61 4.50
CA VAL A 73 -7.10 -7.72 5.49
C VAL A 73 -8.34 -8.34 6.12
N VAL A 74 -9.26 -8.89 5.30
CA VAL A 74 -10.48 -9.55 5.78
C VAL A 74 -10.12 -10.76 6.64
N SER A 75 -9.23 -11.63 6.16
CA SER A 75 -8.78 -12.80 6.92
C SER A 75 -8.20 -12.39 8.27
N ASN A 76 -7.42 -11.31 8.32
CA ASN A 76 -6.81 -10.89 9.57
C ASN A 76 -7.82 -10.35 10.58
N PHE A 77 -8.72 -9.45 10.13
CA PHE A 77 -9.73 -8.87 11.01
C PHE A 77 -10.86 -9.84 11.39
N ALA A 78 -11.11 -10.88 10.59
CA ALA A 78 -12.17 -11.86 10.84
C ALA A 78 -11.76 -12.96 11.83
N THR A 79 -10.48 -13.05 12.20
CA THR A 79 -9.99 -14.06 13.14
C THR A 79 -9.74 -13.47 14.52
N SER A 80 -9.72 -14.32 15.55
CA SER A 80 -9.37 -13.96 16.91
C SER A 80 -8.95 -15.21 17.69
N HIS A 81 -8.22 -15.02 18.79
CA HIS A 81 -7.88 -16.10 19.70
C HIS A 81 -9.08 -16.43 20.59
N GLY A 82 -9.63 -17.64 20.47
CA GLY A 82 -10.83 -18.06 21.19
C GLY A 82 -10.70 -18.09 22.72
N GLY A 83 -9.47 -18.14 23.26
CA GLY A 83 -9.23 -18.03 24.70
C GLY A 83 -9.12 -16.59 25.22
N SER A 84 -9.09 -15.59 24.33
CA SER A 84 -8.98 -14.18 24.70
C SER A 84 -10.36 -13.56 24.87
N ARG A 85 -10.55 -12.80 25.96
CA ARG A 85 -11.79 -12.04 26.17
C ARG A 85 -11.94 -10.88 25.18
N PHE A 86 -10.82 -10.26 24.78
CA PHE A 86 -10.84 -9.16 23.83
C PHE A 86 -10.80 -9.72 22.39
N PRO A 87 -11.77 -9.37 21.52
CA PRO A 87 -11.92 -9.99 20.20
C PRO A 87 -10.84 -9.58 19.20
N ALA A 88 -10.08 -8.52 19.47
CA ALA A 88 -8.92 -8.11 18.67
C ALA A 88 -7.59 -8.53 19.33
N PHE A 89 -7.57 -9.73 19.91
CA PHE A 89 -6.35 -10.45 20.28
C PHE A 89 -6.26 -11.73 19.45
N TRP A 90 -5.08 -12.01 18.91
CA TRP A 90 -4.82 -13.16 18.05
C TRP A 90 -3.82 -14.13 18.69
N GLY A 91 -3.53 -15.23 17.97
CA GLY A 91 -2.50 -16.21 18.30
C GLY A 91 -3.04 -17.51 18.91
N PRO A 92 -2.14 -18.43 19.36
CA PRO A 92 -0.70 -18.36 19.14
C PRO A 92 -0.40 -18.61 17.65
N ASN A 93 0.17 -17.61 16.97
CA ASN A 93 0.56 -17.74 15.56
C ASN A 93 2.02 -18.20 15.49
N HIS A 94 2.99 -17.29 15.41
CA HIS A 94 4.41 -17.64 15.41
C HIS A 94 5.06 -17.58 16.79
N ASP A 95 4.68 -16.59 17.62
CA ASP A 95 5.37 -16.33 18.89
C ASP A 95 4.49 -16.60 20.13
N TRP A 96 3.45 -15.78 20.39
CA TRP A 96 2.70 -15.83 21.65
C TRP A 96 1.24 -15.35 21.56
N VAL A 97 0.53 -15.31 22.71
CA VAL A 97 -0.81 -14.73 22.88
C VAL A 97 -0.77 -13.63 23.95
N PRO A 98 -1.27 -12.40 23.67
CA PRO A 98 -1.86 -11.97 22.41
C PRO A 98 -0.81 -11.65 21.35
N ASP A 99 -1.05 -12.10 20.11
CA ASP A 99 -0.33 -11.65 18.92
C ASP A 99 -0.83 -10.26 18.52
N GLN A 100 0.09 -9.30 18.47
CA GLN A 100 -0.17 -7.91 18.08
C GLN A 100 0.22 -7.61 16.63
N ASP A 101 1.14 -8.39 16.06
CA ASP A 101 1.62 -8.22 14.69
C ASP A 101 0.49 -8.45 13.70
N HIS A 102 -0.39 -9.40 14.00
CA HIS A 102 -1.56 -9.72 13.19
C HIS A 102 -2.44 -8.48 12.93
N GLY A 103 -2.79 -7.75 14.00
CA GLY A 103 -3.56 -6.52 13.90
C GLY A 103 -2.76 -5.38 13.27
N GLY A 104 -1.46 -5.29 13.58
CA GLY A 104 -0.56 -4.30 12.99
C GLY A 104 -0.48 -4.42 11.47
N VAL A 105 -0.30 -5.63 10.95
CA VAL A 105 -0.30 -5.92 9.51
C VAL A 105 -1.64 -5.54 8.88
N ALA A 106 -2.75 -5.92 9.51
CA ALA A 106 -4.09 -5.62 9.00
C ALA A 106 -4.34 -4.10 8.88
N MET A 107 -3.98 -3.34 9.91
CA MET A 107 -4.15 -1.89 9.94
C MET A 107 -3.22 -1.16 8.96
N LEU A 108 -1.97 -1.61 8.79
CA LEU A 108 -1.05 -1.04 7.81
C LEU A 108 -1.52 -1.30 6.39
N ALA A 109 -1.89 -2.55 6.08
CA ALA A 109 -2.43 -2.92 4.77
C ALA A 109 -3.69 -2.12 4.44
N LEU A 110 -4.65 -2.02 5.37
CA LEU A 110 -5.88 -1.25 5.18
C LEU A 110 -5.60 0.22 4.87
N GLN A 111 -4.67 0.85 5.59
CA GLN A 111 -4.28 2.24 5.32
C GLN A 111 -3.62 2.39 3.95
N PHE A 112 -2.73 1.48 3.57
CA PHE A 112 -2.10 1.52 2.24
C PHE A 112 -3.06 1.18 1.10
N MET A 113 -4.12 0.42 1.34
CA MET A 113 -5.19 0.25 0.33
C MET A 113 -5.91 1.56 0.05
N LEU A 114 -6.01 2.46 1.04
CA LEU A 114 -6.75 3.73 0.97
C LEU A 114 -5.88 4.92 0.53
N LEU A 115 -4.65 5.02 1.02
CA LEU A 115 -3.78 6.17 0.79
C LEU A 115 -2.30 5.75 0.79
N GLN A 116 -1.59 6.08 -0.29
CA GLN A 116 -0.14 5.90 -0.40
C GLN A 116 0.56 7.22 -0.74
N PRO A 117 1.39 7.76 0.17
CA PRO A 117 2.27 8.88 -0.15
C PRO A 117 3.53 8.39 -0.87
N VAL A 118 3.74 8.84 -2.11
CA VAL A 118 4.94 8.53 -2.91
C VAL A 118 5.61 9.82 -3.34
N GLY A 119 6.73 10.15 -2.71
CA GLY A 119 7.35 11.47 -2.85
C GLY A 119 6.39 12.58 -2.41
N GLN A 120 6.01 13.47 -3.33
CA GLN A 120 4.99 14.49 -3.06
C GLN A 120 3.56 14.01 -3.33
N LYS A 121 3.39 12.96 -4.14
CA LYS A 121 2.09 12.48 -4.61
C LYS A 121 1.34 11.71 -3.53
N LEU A 122 0.02 11.85 -3.56
CA LEU A 122 -0.91 11.22 -2.62
C LEU A 122 -1.87 10.33 -3.42
N HIS A 123 -1.51 9.06 -3.56
CA HIS A 123 -2.31 8.09 -4.31
C HIS A 123 -3.51 7.64 -3.48
N LEU A 124 -4.71 7.91 -3.99
CA LEU A 124 -5.97 7.57 -3.36
C LEU A 124 -6.53 6.25 -3.88
N LEU A 125 -7.02 5.43 -2.95
CA LEU A 125 -7.61 4.13 -3.22
C LEU A 125 -6.76 3.22 -4.13
N PRO A 126 -5.41 3.19 -4.02
CA PRO A 126 -4.55 2.50 -4.99
C PRO A 126 -4.76 0.98 -5.05
N ALA A 127 -5.28 0.38 -3.98
CA ALA A 127 -5.62 -1.04 -3.90
C ALA A 127 -6.98 -1.26 -3.23
N TRP A 128 -7.94 -0.36 -3.45
CA TRP A 128 -9.26 -0.45 -2.83
C TRP A 128 -10.23 -1.22 -3.74
N PRO A 129 -10.99 -2.21 -3.24
CA PRO A 129 -12.10 -2.80 -3.98
C PRO A 129 -13.16 -1.74 -4.29
N ARG A 130 -13.51 -1.56 -5.57
CA ARG A 130 -14.39 -0.46 -6.02
C ARG A 130 -15.81 -0.56 -5.45
N GLU A 131 -16.24 -1.78 -5.13
CA GLU A 131 -17.53 -2.09 -4.55
C GLU A 131 -17.60 -1.81 -3.04
N TRP A 132 -16.49 -1.47 -2.39
CA TRP A 132 -16.47 -1.16 -0.96
C TRP A 132 -16.70 0.32 -0.71
N ASP A 133 -17.79 0.60 0.01
CA ASP A 133 -18.04 1.92 0.59
C ASP A 133 -17.05 2.20 1.73
N VAL A 134 -16.56 3.43 1.81
CA VAL A 134 -15.65 3.85 2.88
C VAL A 134 -15.75 5.34 3.17
N SER A 135 -15.64 5.66 4.47
CA SER A 135 -15.38 7.00 4.98
C SER A 135 -14.11 6.96 5.81
N PHE A 136 -13.12 7.78 5.46
CA PHE A 136 -11.84 7.79 6.16
C PHE A 136 -11.24 9.18 6.31
N LYS A 137 -10.34 9.29 7.29
CA LYS A 137 -9.47 10.44 7.50
C LYS A 137 -8.08 9.94 7.84
N LEU A 138 -7.11 10.12 6.96
CA LEU A 138 -5.76 9.61 7.11
C LEU A 138 -4.71 10.73 7.01
N HIS A 139 -3.65 10.58 7.80
CA HIS A 139 -2.48 11.44 7.74
C HIS A 139 -1.52 10.94 6.64
N ALA A 140 -1.01 11.88 5.86
CA ALA A 140 0.14 11.71 4.99
C ALA A 140 1.23 12.74 5.37
N PRO A 141 2.48 12.58 4.92
CA PRO A 141 3.52 13.59 5.15
C PRO A 141 3.06 14.98 4.69
N GLY A 142 2.88 15.89 5.65
CA GLY A 142 2.45 17.27 5.41
C GLY A 142 1.01 17.45 4.91
N ALA A 143 0.14 16.43 5.01
CA ALA A 143 -1.27 16.53 4.62
C ALA A 143 -2.17 15.62 5.46
N VAL A 144 -3.46 15.96 5.50
CA VAL A 144 -4.54 15.08 5.98
C VAL A 144 -5.54 14.95 4.85
N VAL A 145 -5.89 13.72 4.50
CA VAL A 145 -6.87 13.43 3.45
C VAL A 145 -8.10 12.82 4.11
N GLU A 146 -9.25 13.44 3.85
CA GLU A 146 -10.54 12.99 4.34
C GLU A 146 -11.43 12.72 3.13
N ALA A 147 -12.00 11.53 3.03
CA ALA A 147 -12.78 11.13 1.87
C ALA A 147 -13.95 10.23 2.25
N ASP A 148 -15.06 10.41 1.53
CA ASP A 148 -16.23 9.56 1.53
C ASP A 148 -16.40 9.01 0.11
N TYR A 149 -16.19 7.70 -0.06
CA TYR A 149 -16.31 6.99 -1.33
C TYR A 149 -17.45 5.97 -1.21
N HIS A 150 -18.51 6.17 -1.98
CA HIS A 150 -19.71 5.33 -1.93
C HIS A 150 -20.28 5.13 -3.33
N ASP A 151 -20.82 3.94 -3.61
CA ASP A 151 -21.38 3.55 -4.92
C ASP A 151 -20.38 3.74 -6.07
N GLY A 152 -19.09 3.50 -5.82
CA GLY A 152 -18.05 3.65 -6.82
C GLY A 152 -17.60 5.10 -7.09
N ALA A 153 -18.04 6.10 -6.30
CA ALA A 153 -17.69 7.50 -6.50
C ALA A 153 -17.37 8.26 -5.20
N PHE A 154 -16.49 9.26 -5.30
CA PHE A 154 -16.24 10.18 -4.18
C PHE A 154 -17.44 11.12 -3.99
N ARG A 155 -18.10 11.02 -2.83
CA ARG A 155 -19.14 11.94 -2.38
C ARG A 155 -18.55 13.17 -1.71
N ARG A 156 -17.39 13.01 -1.08
CA ARG A 156 -16.62 14.08 -0.45
C ARG A 156 -15.14 13.74 -0.52
N LEU A 157 -14.32 14.76 -0.79
CA LEU A 157 -12.86 14.66 -0.74
C LEU A 157 -12.29 16.01 -0.30
N VAL A 158 -11.61 16.01 0.83
CA VAL A 158 -11.01 17.20 1.45
C VAL A 158 -9.55 16.90 1.77
N VAL A 159 -8.66 17.80 1.37
CA VAL A 159 -7.24 17.74 1.69
C VAL A 159 -6.87 18.97 2.52
N SER A 160 -6.17 18.74 3.63
CA SER A 160 -5.67 19.79 4.52
C SER A 160 -4.15 19.70 4.63
N PRO A 161 -3.39 20.74 4.26
CA PRO A 161 -3.87 22.03 3.77
C PRO A 161 -4.31 21.97 2.29
N PRO A 162 -5.21 22.87 1.82
CA PRO A 162 -5.86 22.76 0.50
C PRO A 162 -4.90 22.72 -0.69
N GLU A 163 -3.75 23.36 -0.60
CA GLU A 163 -2.72 23.37 -1.65
C GLU A 163 -2.20 21.96 -1.99
N ARG A 164 -2.23 21.03 -1.02
CA ARG A 164 -1.84 19.63 -1.23
C ARG A 164 -2.85 18.85 -2.07
N ALA A 165 -4.03 19.41 -2.37
CA ALA A 165 -4.98 18.78 -3.29
C ALA A 165 -4.40 18.59 -4.70
N ALA A 166 -3.45 19.45 -5.13
CA ALA A 166 -2.77 19.31 -6.42
C ALA A 166 -1.85 18.07 -6.52
N ASP A 167 -1.53 17.45 -5.37
CA ASP A 167 -0.72 16.24 -5.30
C ASP A 167 -1.53 14.94 -5.33
N LEU A 168 -2.86 15.04 -5.27
CA LEU A 168 -3.73 13.87 -5.31
C LEU A 168 -3.62 13.14 -6.65
N VAL A 169 -3.51 11.83 -6.56
CA VAL A 169 -3.64 10.91 -7.71
C VAL A 169 -4.86 10.04 -7.43
N LEU A 170 -5.91 10.25 -8.24
CA LEU A 170 -7.16 9.48 -8.14
C LEU A 170 -7.00 8.09 -8.78
N PRO A 171 -7.76 7.08 -8.34
CA PRO A 171 -7.74 5.77 -8.98
C PRO A 171 -8.20 5.91 -10.44
N GLU A 172 -7.63 5.09 -11.33
CA GLU A 172 -8.10 5.01 -12.72
C GLU A 172 -9.57 4.55 -12.74
N GLY A 173 -10.34 4.94 -13.77
CA GLY A 173 -11.79 4.72 -13.88
C GLY A 173 -12.24 3.27 -13.71
#